data_AF-A0A660M0V1-F1
#
_entry.id   AF-A0A660M0V1-F1
#
_cell.length_a   1.000
_cell.length_b   1.000
_cell.length_c   1.000
_cell.angle_alpha   90.00
_cell.angle_beta   90.00
_cell.angle_gamma   90.00
#
_symmetry.space_group_name_H-M   'P 1'
#
loop_
_entity.id
_entity.type
_entity.pdbx_description
1 polymer ?
#
loop_
_entity_poly.entity_id
_entity_poly.type
_entity_poly.pdbx_seq_one_letter_code
_entity_poly.pdbx_strand_id
1 'polypeptide(L)'
;MAIDMQQPERATESTDYSPRRGEIFFHPEELAMNLTETFSGHHMTPARRLAAKLIIEMPADIEEGDRIDYIMSALDNDETITDEAHRDVVVGILEDYKVLQDLFESYIEGIDETTLQGRALRLEDGQKIPDDLGKDSSQSPWSDNPPIPVPRIDDLIKTFSTKGEGVQGVGLETAMIVGAVTLAKLKTTPYHDAAVYKQAVFAKNFLIPICSIISLDNLESELNDEVDIITGRNIGDGRDGSDLSNDIDSLLDEVDRVISLHFGAKDSVDPKRFDFARKNINGIFSELLGEPDLKPAVETGSPHGTLFEVGTVKMSNGTELEVRARGKGRGSYLRKLLRAIGYYEPHSQPLKDEGEFHPIDMYGMTVIAEDDKQLAESYVEAVVNALEGKSISPYPSPSREKECFVVKGSPEFQETIRKAVLERIPNIDMGMFSFKDSGRDFTDAKITGFYETGDRRVSFAPFEMQFSTPDARLVARTGKKAAHFFFKLRKIYGDLVSMSDEAADAVIDIWQRKQDYFTKPDDNIKEYHLTNQSR
;
A
#
# COMPACT_ATOMS: atom_id res chain seq x y z
N MET A 1 -39.32 -15.75 -56.23
CA MET A 1 -38.41 -16.76 -55.67
C MET A 1 -37.04 -16.56 -56.27
N ALA A 2 -36.14 -15.98 -55.48
CA ALA A 2 -34.68 -16.05 -55.53
C ALA A 2 -34.21 -14.89 -54.65
N ILE A 3 -33.73 -15.23 -53.46
CA ILE A 3 -33.19 -14.30 -52.47
C ILE A 3 -31.80 -13.91 -52.98
N ASP A 4 -31.61 -12.63 -53.28
CA ASP A 4 -30.34 -12.08 -53.71
C ASP A 4 -29.48 -11.81 -52.48
N MET A 5 -28.33 -12.48 -52.38
CA MET A 5 -27.37 -12.33 -51.29
C MET A 5 -26.57 -11.04 -51.51
N GLN A 6 -26.97 -9.94 -50.88
CA GLN A 6 -26.12 -8.76 -50.75
C GLN A 6 -25.06 -8.99 -49.67
N GLN A 7 -23.80 -8.88 -50.09
CA GLN A 7 -22.63 -8.79 -49.23
C GLN A 7 -22.78 -7.58 -48.29
N PRO A 8 -22.45 -7.70 -46.99
CA PRO A 8 -22.46 -6.56 -46.09
C PRO A 8 -21.33 -5.58 -46.44
N GLU A 9 -21.70 -4.32 -46.65
CA GLU A 9 -20.82 -3.19 -46.87
C GLU A 9 -19.80 -3.08 -45.72
N ARG A 10 -18.51 -2.96 -46.08
CA ARG A 10 -17.45 -2.60 -45.14
C ARG A 10 -17.70 -1.21 -44.62
N ALA A 11 -18.10 -1.09 -43.35
CA ALA A 11 -18.00 0.15 -42.61
C ALA A 11 -16.52 0.55 -42.56
N THR A 12 -16.22 1.70 -43.15
CA THR A 12 -14.93 2.37 -43.08
C THR A 12 -14.63 2.79 -41.65
N GLU A 13 -13.58 2.21 -41.07
CA GLU A 13 -13.01 2.60 -39.78
C GLU A 13 -12.63 4.09 -39.80
N SER A 14 -13.11 4.85 -38.81
CA SER A 14 -12.60 6.19 -38.53
C SER A 14 -11.23 6.06 -37.84
N THR A 15 -10.26 6.85 -38.29
CA THR A 15 -8.85 6.77 -37.86
C THR A 15 -8.53 7.55 -36.58
N ASP A 16 -9.49 7.74 -35.67
CA ASP A 16 -9.31 8.52 -34.44
C ASP A 16 -9.68 7.72 -33.16
N TYR A 17 -9.41 6.41 -33.16
CA TYR A 17 -9.46 5.59 -31.96
C TYR A 17 -8.04 5.25 -31.51
N SER A 18 -7.44 6.14 -30.71
CA SER A 18 -6.36 5.73 -29.82
C SER A 18 -6.95 4.78 -28.77
N PRO A 19 -6.38 3.58 -28.52
CA PRO A 19 -6.93 2.68 -27.51
C PRO A 19 -6.89 3.39 -26.15
N ARG A 20 -8.05 3.59 -25.53
CA ARG A 20 -8.12 4.11 -24.16
C ARG A 20 -7.39 3.11 -23.25
N ARG A 21 -6.45 3.63 -22.45
CA ARG A 21 -5.52 2.93 -21.55
C ARG A 21 -6.16 2.14 -20.39
N GLY A 22 -7.39 1.66 -20.55
CA GLY A 22 -8.19 0.91 -19.57
C GLY A 22 -8.55 -0.52 -19.99
N GLU A 23 -8.19 -0.97 -21.20
CA GLU A 23 -8.61 -2.28 -21.74
C GLU A 23 -7.47 -3.32 -21.80
N ILE A 24 -6.65 -3.42 -20.76
CA ILE A 24 -5.60 -4.46 -20.70
C ILE A 24 -5.71 -5.24 -19.40
N PHE A 25 -6.85 -5.92 -19.18
CA PHE A 25 -6.93 -7.14 -18.38
C PHE A 25 -8.09 -7.98 -18.91
N PHE A 26 -7.87 -8.68 -20.03
CA PHE A 26 -8.87 -9.59 -20.60
C PHE A 26 -9.20 -10.79 -19.68
N HIS A 27 -8.45 -10.98 -18.58
CA HIS A 27 -8.61 -12.09 -17.63
C HIS A 27 -8.46 -11.63 -16.16
N PRO A 28 -9.52 -11.07 -15.54
CA PRO A 28 -9.50 -10.66 -14.12
C PRO A 28 -9.14 -11.78 -13.14
N GLU A 29 -9.59 -13.00 -13.41
CA GLU A 29 -9.30 -14.19 -12.61
C GLU A 29 -7.81 -14.55 -12.66
N GLU A 30 -7.20 -14.50 -13.85
CA GLU A 30 -5.76 -14.72 -14.04
C GLU A 30 -4.94 -13.68 -13.29
N LEU A 31 -5.33 -12.40 -13.35
CA LEU A 31 -4.67 -11.35 -12.58
C LEU A 31 -4.78 -11.61 -11.07
N ALA A 32 -5.98 -12.00 -10.58
CA ALA A 32 -6.21 -12.28 -9.17
C ALA A 32 -5.34 -13.44 -8.68
N MET A 33 -5.23 -14.53 -9.44
CA MET A 33 -4.33 -15.64 -9.12
C MET A 33 -2.87 -15.21 -9.14
N ASN A 34 -2.42 -14.52 -10.20
CA ASN A 34 -1.04 -14.04 -10.31
C ASN A 34 -0.64 -13.11 -9.15
N LEU A 35 -1.53 -12.21 -8.73
CA LEU A 35 -1.30 -11.35 -7.57
C LEU A 35 -1.28 -12.16 -6.27
N THR A 36 -2.17 -13.13 -6.11
CA THR A 36 -2.19 -14.00 -4.93
C THR A 36 -0.90 -14.79 -4.80
N GLU A 37 -0.43 -15.40 -5.88
CA GLU A 37 0.84 -16.13 -5.90
C GLU A 37 2.03 -15.20 -5.63
N THR A 38 2.02 -13.99 -6.19
CA THR A 38 3.05 -12.97 -5.95
C THR A 38 3.13 -12.60 -4.48
N PHE A 39 2.02 -12.17 -3.86
CA PHE A 39 2.05 -11.70 -2.47
C PHE A 39 2.24 -12.83 -1.46
N SER A 40 1.82 -14.05 -1.81
CA SER A 40 1.96 -15.22 -0.94
C SER A 40 3.34 -15.88 -1.05
N GLY A 41 4.01 -15.77 -2.20
CA GLY A 41 5.32 -16.38 -2.44
C GLY A 41 5.35 -17.86 -2.06
N HIS A 42 6.37 -18.25 -1.30
CA HIS A 42 6.57 -19.63 -0.84
C HIS A 42 5.47 -20.15 0.11
N HIS A 43 4.61 -19.26 0.64
CA HIS A 43 3.47 -19.68 1.47
C HIS A 43 2.29 -20.22 0.65
N MET A 44 2.35 -20.17 -0.69
CA MET A 44 1.26 -20.59 -1.56
C MET A 44 1.22 -22.11 -1.79
N THR A 45 0.79 -22.86 -0.75
CA THR A 45 0.61 -24.31 -0.80
C THR A 45 -0.54 -24.72 -1.73
N PRO A 46 -0.63 -26.02 -2.15
CA PRO A 46 -1.74 -26.49 -2.99
C PRO A 46 -3.12 -26.18 -2.40
N ALA A 47 -3.32 -26.43 -1.11
CA ALA A 47 -4.56 -26.09 -0.40
C ALA A 47 -4.89 -24.58 -0.48
N ARG A 48 -3.92 -23.71 -0.22
CA ARG A 48 -4.12 -22.25 -0.33
C ARG A 48 -4.43 -21.81 -1.76
N ARG A 49 -3.85 -22.49 -2.77
CA ARG A 49 -4.10 -22.22 -4.19
C ARG A 49 -5.52 -22.59 -4.58
N LEU A 50 -6.01 -23.73 -4.12
CA LEU A 50 -7.40 -24.10 -4.32
C LEU A 50 -8.35 -23.13 -3.60
N ALA A 51 -8.06 -22.76 -2.35
CA ALA A 51 -8.87 -21.80 -1.61
C ALA A 51 -8.95 -20.43 -2.32
N ALA A 52 -7.82 -19.91 -2.80
CA ALA A 52 -7.78 -18.67 -3.58
C ALA A 52 -8.60 -18.77 -4.87
N LYS A 53 -8.44 -19.88 -5.61
CA LYS A 53 -9.20 -20.16 -6.84
C LYS A 53 -10.70 -20.17 -6.55
N LEU A 54 -11.12 -20.84 -5.47
CA LEU A 54 -12.52 -20.86 -5.04
C LEU A 54 -13.03 -19.46 -4.68
N ILE A 55 -12.26 -18.64 -3.97
CA ILE A 55 -12.65 -17.24 -3.66
C ILE A 55 -12.80 -16.39 -4.94
N ILE A 56 -12.00 -16.67 -5.97
CA ILE A 56 -12.01 -15.92 -7.24
C ILE A 56 -13.18 -16.34 -8.14
N GLU A 57 -13.41 -17.64 -8.28
CA GLU A 57 -14.34 -18.21 -9.27
C GLU A 57 -15.75 -18.43 -8.72
N MET A 58 -15.93 -18.40 -7.39
CA MET A 58 -17.24 -18.65 -6.79
C MET A 58 -18.26 -17.60 -7.22
N PRO A 59 -19.43 -18.00 -7.75
CA PRO A 59 -20.47 -17.06 -8.14
C PRO A 59 -20.94 -16.22 -6.95
N ALA A 60 -21.12 -14.91 -7.17
CA ALA A 60 -21.51 -13.98 -6.10
C ALA A 60 -22.94 -14.20 -5.59
N ASP A 61 -23.80 -14.81 -6.41
CA ASP A 61 -25.22 -15.08 -6.16
C ASP A 61 -25.51 -16.55 -5.84
N ILE A 62 -24.49 -17.36 -5.57
CA ILE A 62 -24.67 -18.77 -5.21
C ILE A 62 -25.43 -18.92 -3.90
N GLU A 63 -26.48 -19.75 -3.90
CA GLU A 63 -27.22 -20.07 -2.67
C GLU A 63 -26.32 -20.86 -1.70
N GLU A 64 -26.53 -20.70 -0.39
CA GLU A 64 -25.69 -21.32 0.64
C GLU A 64 -25.61 -22.85 0.52
N GLY A 65 -26.72 -23.51 0.13
CA GLY A 65 -26.74 -24.96 -0.11
C GLY A 65 -25.84 -25.36 -1.29
N ASP A 66 -25.95 -24.62 -2.40
CA ASP A 66 -25.15 -24.85 -3.60
C ASP A 66 -23.67 -24.49 -3.38
N ARG A 67 -23.37 -23.54 -2.48
CA ARG A 67 -22.01 -23.16 -2.10
C ARG A 67 -21.26 -24.33 -1.48
N ILE A 68 -21.89 -25.07 -0.57
CA ILE A 68 -21.28 -26.25 0.06
C ILE A 68 -20.99 -27.32 -0.99
N ASP A 69 -21.97 -27.63 -1.85
CA ASP A 69 -21.80 -28.62 -2.91
C ASP A 69 -20.71 -28.22 -3.91
N TYR A 70 -20.60 -26.93 -4.26
CA TYR A 70 -19.53 -26.40 -5.11
C TYR A 70 -18.15 -26.60 -4.49
N ILE A 71 -17.98 -26.25 -3.21
CA ILE A 71 -16.71 -26.40 -2.48
C ILE A 71 -16.33 -27.89 -2.38
N MET A 72 -17.27 -28.75 -1.99
CA MET A 72 -17.02 -30.19 -1.85
C MET A 72 -16.65 -30.83 -3.19
N SER A 73 -17.35 -30.46 -4.26
CA SER A 73 -17.02 -30.90 -5.61
C SER A 73 -15.61 -30.47 -6.04
N ALA A 74 -15.19 -29.24 -5.74
CA ALA A 74 -13.85 -28.77 -6.04
C ALA A 74 -12.77 -29.53 -5.24
N LEU A 75 -13.02 -29.79 -3.95
CA LEU A 75 -12.13 -30.56 -3.09
C LEU A 75 -11.97 -32.02 -3.53
N ASP A 76 -13.04 -32.64 -4.02
CA ASP A 76 -13.04 -34.04 -4.45
C ASP A 76 -12.37 -34.24 -5.82
N ASN A 77 -12.35 -33.21 -6.65
CA ASN A 77 -11.80 -33.25 -8.01
C ASN A 77 -10.37 -32.69 -8.12
N ASP A 78 -9.80 -32.08 -7.07
CA ASP A 78 -8.43 -31.54 -7.09
C ASP A 78 -7.41 -32.59 -6.63
N GLU A 79 -6.63 -33.12 -7.59
CA GLU A 79 -5.62 -34.15 -7.36
C GLU A 79 -4.47 -33.70 -6.44
N THR A 80 -4.31 -32.39 -6.18
CA THR A 80 -3.29 -31.85 -5.29
C THR A 80 -3.70 -31.84 -3.82
N ILE A 81 -4.99 -32.08 -3.54
CA ILE A 81 -5.55 -32.19 -2.20
C ILE A 81 -5.50 -33.66 -1.76
N THR A 82 -4.40 -34.02 -1.11
CA THR A 82 -4.04 -35.43 -0.86
C THR A 82 -4.47 -35.97 0.50
N ASP A 83 -4.87 -35.11 1.45
CA ASP A 83 -5.28 -35.51 2.80
C ASP A 83 -6.30 -34.55 3.43
N GLU A 84 -6.80 -34.94 4.60
CA GLU A 84 -7.80 -34.16 5.36
C GLU A 84 -7.23 -32.83 5.86
N ALA A 85 -5.92 -32.75 6.14
CA ALA A 85 -5.31 -31.50 6.61
C ALA A 85 -5.33 -30.43 5.50
N HIS A 86 -5.13 -30.82 4.24
CA HIS A 86 -5.31 -29.91 3.11
C HIS A 86 -6.76 -29.44 2.98
N ARG A 87 -7.73 -30.35 3.18
CA ARG A 87 -9.16 -30.01 3.14
C ARG A 87 -9.51 -29.01 4.24
N ASP A 88 -9.05 -29.25 5.46
CA ASP A 88 -9.26 -28.36 6.61
C ASP A 88 -8.70 -26.96 6.36
N VAL A 89 -7.52 -26.84 5.72
CA VAL A 89 -6.95 -25.54 5.33
C VAL A 89 -7.84 -24.82 4.32
N VAL A 90 -8.34 -25.51 3.29
CA VAL A 90 -9.23 -24.90 2.28
C VAL A 90 -10.52 -24.42 2.94
N VAL A 91 -11.17 -25.29 3.71
CA VAL A 91 -12.43 -24.97 4.38
C VAL A 91 -12.24 -23.81 5.36
N GLY A 92 -11.20 -23.83 6.18
CA GLY A 92 -10.92 -22.75 7.14
C GLY A 92 -10.74 -21.39 6.46
N ILE A 93 -10.02 -21.32 5.33
CA ILE A 93 -9.86 -20.06 4.57
C ILE A 93 -11.20 -19.58 4.00
N LEU A 94 -12.07 -20.48 3.55
CA LEU A 94 -13.38 -20.12 3.00
C LEU A 94 -14.36 -19.68 4.09
N GLU A 95 -14.32 -20.30 5.27
CA GLU A 95 -15.06 -19.88 6.45
C GLU A 95 -14.61 -18.50 6.93
N ASP A 96 -13.29 -18.29 7.05
CA ASP A 96 -12.70 -16.98 7.35
C ASP A 96 -13.12 -15.91 6.34
N TYR A 97 -13.11 -16.25 5.05
CA TYR A 97 -13.54 -15.32 4.01
C TYR A 97 -15.00 -14.93 4.19
N LYS A 98 -15.88 -15.90 4.51
CA LYS A 98 -17.29 -15.63 4.81
C LYS A 98 -17.44 -14.70 6.02
N VAL A 99 -16.68 -14.92 7.10
CA VAL A 99 -16.67 -14.03 8.27
C VAL A 99 -16.31 -12.59 7.88
N LEU A 100 -15.34 -12.40 6.95
CA LEU A 100 -15.00 -11.06 6.45
C LEU A 100 -16.09 -10.44 5.58
N GLN A 101 -16.80 -11.24 4.78
CA GLN A 101 -17.94 -10.78 3.98
C GLN A 101 -19.08 -10.31 4.91
N ASP A 102 -19.48 -11.15 5.86
CA ASP A 102 -20.55 -10.86 6.83
C ASP A 102 -20.22 -9.60 7.65
N LEU A 103 -18.95 -9.45 8.06
CA LEU A 103 -18.49 -8.25 8.78
C LEU A 103 -18.59 -6.98 7.91
N PHE A 104 -18.27 -7.09 6.62
CA PHE A 104 -18.37 -5.95 5.71
C PHE A 104 -19.82 -5.57 5.40
N GLU A 105 -20.71 -6.56 5.25
CA GLU A 105 -22.14 -6.33 5.08
C GLU A 105 -22.74 -5.62 6.31
N SER A 106 -22.46 -6.11 7.51
CA SER A 106 -22.84 -5.46 8.77
C SER A 106 -22.31 -4.04 8.91
N TYR A 107 -21.09 -3.79 8.40
CA TYR A 107 -20.55 -2.45 8.32
C TYR A 107 -21.38 -1.55 7.39
N ILE A 108 -21.71 -2.01 6.18
CA ILE A 108 -22.52 -1.26 5.20
C ILE A 108 -23.90 -0.93 5.77
N GLU A 109 -24.59 -1.91 6.36
CA GLU A 109 -25.91 -1.72 6.97
C GLU A 109 -25.90 -0.59 8.01
N GLY A 110 -24.80 -0.53 8.76
CA GLY A 110 -24.60 0.45 9.80
C GLY A 110 -24.08 1.82 9.34
N ILE A 111 -23.82 2.04 8.04
CA ILE A 111 -23.59 3.36 7.46
C ILE A 111 -24.94 4.02 7.14
N ASP A 112 -25.12 5.26 7.58
CA ASP A 112 -26.32 6.06 7.35
C ASP A 112 -26.64 6.16 5.84
N GLU A 113 -27.74 5.54 5.43
CA GLU A 113 -28.23 5.49 4.04
C GLU A 113 -28.56 6.87 3.46
N THR A 114 -28.70 7.90 4.30
CA THR A 114 -28.99 9.25 3.84
C THR A 114 -27.74 10.00 3.36
N THR A 115 -26.54 9.51 3.72
CA THR A 115 -25.24 10.05 3.28
C THR A 115 -24.88 9.63 1.84
N LEU A 116 -23.98 10.37 1.18
CA LEU A 116 -23.51 10.01 -0.18
C LEU A 116 -22.85 8.63 -0.19
N GLN A 117 -21.98 8.37 0.79
CA GLN A 117 -21.29 7.09 0.95
C GLN A 117 -22.27 5.96 1.22
N GLY A 118 -23.26 6.18 2.09
CA GLY A 118 -24.28 5.17 2.43
C GLY A 118 -25.18 4.80 1.26
N ARG A 119 -25.54 5.76 0.40
CA ARG A 119 -26.27 5.47 -0.85
C ARG A 119 -25.42 4.69 -1.83
N ALA A 120 -24.18 5.11 -2.05
CA ALA A 120 -23.27 4.47 -2.99
C ALA A 120 -22.95 3.01 -2.60
N LEU A 121 -22.82 2.70 -1.31
CA LEU A 121 -22.61 1.34 -0.81
C LEU A 121 -23.81 0.41 -1.02
N ARG A 122 -25.02 0.95 -1.23
CA ARG A 122 -26.27 0.16 -1.41
C ARG A 122 -26.66 -0.03 -2.88
N LEU A 123 -25.90 0.55 -3.81
CA LEU A 123 -26.07 0.28 -5.24
C LEU A 123 -25.68 -1.17 -5.55
N GLU A 124 -26.35 -1.76 -6.54
CA GLU A 124 -26.00 -3.11 -7.03
C GLU A 124 -24.68 -3.05 -7.81
N ASP A 125 -23.95 -4.17 -7.83
CA ASP A 125 -22.74 -4.29 -8.64
C ASP A 125 -23.10 -4.11 -10.13
N GLY A 126 -22.26 -3.39 -10.89
CA GLY A 126 -22.56 -3.03 -12.28
C GLY A 126 -23.33 -1.72 -12.44
N GLN A 127 -23.90 -1.17 -11.36
CA GLN A 127 -24.53 0.16 -11.42
C GLN A 127 -23.46 1.25 -11.40
N LYS A 128 -23.54 2.21 -12.33
CA LYS A 128 -22.73 3.43 -12.28
C LYS A 128 -23.17 4.26 -11.07
N ILE A 129 -22.21 4.74 -10.27
CA ILE A 129 -22.48 5.72 -9.23
C ILE A 129 -22.98 7.01 -9.91
N PRO A 130 -24.22 7.47 -9.64
CA PRO A 130 -24.74 8.68 -10.26
C PRO A 130 -23.92 9.90 -9.84
N ASP A 131 -23.70 10.81 -10.78
CA ASP A 131 -22.97 12.07 -10.54
C ASP A 131 -23.77 13.01 -9.60
N ASP A 132 -25.05 12.68 -9.34
CA ASP A 132 -26.06 13.51 -8.70
C ASP A 132 -26.62 12.96 -7.37
N LEU A 133 -25.83 12.18 -6.62
CA LEU A 133 -26.29 11.54 -5.37
C LEU A 133 -26.67 12.51 -4.23
N GLY A 134 -26.32 13.80 -4.31
CA GLY A 134 -26.51 14.83 -3.27
C GLY A 134 -27.85 15.56 -3.27
N LYS A 135 -28.03 16.53 -2.34
CA LYS A 135 -29.27 17.34 -2.20
C LYS A 135 -29.53 18.30 -3.37
N ASP A 136 -28.49 18.65 -4.12
CA ASP A 136 -28.46 19.56 -5.26
C ASP A 136 -28.13 18.86 -6.58
N SER A 137 -28.10 17.52 -6.59
CA SER A 137 -27.86 16.73 -7.79
C SER A 137 -26.49 16.96 -8.46
N SER A 138 -25.45 17.29 -7.69
CA SER A 138 -24.09 17.52 -8.23
C SER A 138 -22.95 16.96 -7.37
N GLN A 139 -23.20 15.97 -6.50
CA GLN A 139 -22.21 15.49 -5.53
C GLN A 139 -22.01 13.98 -5.64
N SER A 140 -20.74 13.58 -5.72
CA SER A 140 -20.28 12.20 -5.75
C SER A 140 -19.66 11.80 -4.41
N PRO A 141 -19.82 10.56 -3.92
CA PRO A 141 -19.14 10.08 -2.71
C PRO A 141 -17.61 10.22 -2.80
N TRP A 142 -17.04 10.13 -4.00
CA TRP A 142 -15.60 10.29 -4.24
C TRP A 142 -15.10 11.73 -4.06
N SER A 143 -16.01 12.70 -4.14
CA SER A 143 -15.73 14.12 -3.92
C SER A 143 -15.92 14.57 -2.47
N ASP A 144 -16.47 13.70 -1.61
CA ASP A 144 -16.59 14.01 -0.18
C ASP A 144 -15.20 13.97 0.50
N ASN A 145 -15.06 14.66 1.62
CA ASN A 145 -13.81 14.74 2.36
C ASN A 145 -14.01 14.35 3.83
N PRO A 146 -13.72 13.09 4.21
CA PRO A 146 -13.10 12.03 3.40
C PRO A 146 -14.09 11.27 2.47
N PRO A 147 -13.61 10.73 1.34
CA PRO A 147 -14.46 10.01 0.37
C PRO A 147 -14.85 8.61 0.82
N ILE A 148 -14.08 8.05 1.75
CA ILE A 148 -14.32 6.74 2.36
C ILE A 148 -14.99 7.00 3.72
N PRO A 149 -16.06 6.25 4.07
CA PRO A 149 -16.70 6.38 5.37
C PRO A 149 -15.77 5.91 6.51
N VAL A 150 -16.05 6.41 7.72
CA VAL A 150 -15.26 6.12 8.94
C VAL A 150 -15.19 4.60 9.19
N PRO A 151 -14.00 4.02 9.45
CA PRO A 151 -13.87 2.59 9.75
C PRO A 151 -14.37 2.23 11.16
N ARG A 152 -14.89 1.01 11.32
CA ARG A 152 -15.16 0.37 12.62
C ARG A 152 -13.96 -0.47 13.06
N ILE A 153 -12.91 0.21 13.49
CA ILE A 153 -11.58 -0.42 13.67
C ILE A 153 -11.58 -1.50 14.76
N ASP A 154 -12.35 -1.31 15.82
CA ASP A 154 -12.49 -2.25 16.92
C ASP A 154 -13.08 -3.57 16.45
N ASP A 155 -14.15 -3.52 15.66
CA ASP A 155 -14.84 -4.71 15.14
C ASP A 155 -13.88 -5.51 14.25
N LEU A 156 -13.21 -4.83 13.32
CA LEU A 156 -12.19 -5.44 12.47
C LEU A 156 -11.07 -6.11 13.28
N ILE A 157 -10.45 -5.37 14.20
CA ILE A 157 -9.29 -5.87 14.95
C ILE A 157 -9.70 -7.08 15.80
N LYS A 158 -10.89 -7.04 16.40
CA LYS A 158 -11.42 -8.17 17.18
C LYS A 158 -11.68 -9.40 16.33
N THR A 159 -12.21 -9.25 15.11
CA THR A 159 -12.42 -10.36 14.19
C THR A 159 -11.12 -11.08 13.82
N PHE A 160 -9.99 -10.38 13.73
CA PHE A 160 -8.68 -10.98 13.49
C PHE A 160 -7.96 -11.43 14.76
N SER A 161 -8.44 -11.09 15.95
CA SER A 161 -7.80 -11.45 17.21
C SER A 161 -8.26 -12.82 17.67
N THR A 162 -7.34 -13.57 18.27
CA THR A 162 -7.66 -14.84 18.95
C THR A 162 -7.85 -14.67 20.46
N LYS A 163 -7.67 -13.44 20.96
CA LYS A 163 -7.99 -13.07 22.33
C LYS A 163 -9.45 -12.62 22.43
N GLY A 164 -10.20 -13.25 23.32
CA GLY A 164 -11.62 -13.00 23.60
C GLY A 164 -12.37 -14.30 23.90
N GLU A 165 -13.52 -14.25 24.56
CA GLU A 165 -14.35 -15.44 24.79
C GLU A 165 -14.98 -15.92 23.48
N GLY A 166 -14.68 -17.16 23.06
CA GLY A 166 -15.33 -17.82 21.92
C GLY A 166 -14.87 -17.40 20.52
N VAL A 167 -13.77 -16.65 20.38
CA VAL A 167 -13.33 -16.09 19.09
C VAL A 167 -12.27 -16.98 18.42
N GLN A 168 -12.65 -17.60 17.30
CA GLN A 168 -11.71 -18.12 16.31
C GLN A 168 -11.31 -16.94 15.42
N GLY A 169 -10.19 -16.29 15.73
CA GLY A 169 -9.76 -15.10 14.98
C GLY A 169 -9.37 -15.45 13.55
N VAL A 170 -9.79 -14.63 12.58
CA VAL A 170 -9.52 -14.84 11.15
C VAL A 170 -8.04 -15.08 10.87
N GLY A 171 -7.75 -16.04 9.99
CA GLY A 171 -6.42 -16.40 9.51
C GLY A 171 -5.75 -15.26 8.74
N LEU A 172 -4.44 -15.12 8.92
CA LEU A 172 -3.65 -14.07 8.26
C LEU A 172 -3.47 -14.36 6.76
N GLU A 173 -3.49 -15.63 6.37
CA GLU A 173 -3.53 -16.07 4.98
C GLU A 173 -4.79 -15.58 4.25
N THR A 174 -5.94 -15.57 4.93
CA THR A 174 -7.20 -15.09 4.37
C THR A 174 -7.08 -13.60 4.04
N ALA A 175 -6.55 -12.78 4.96
CA ALA A 175 -6.31 -11.35 4.67
C ALA A 175 -5.37 -11.12 3.48
N MET A 176 -4.35 -11.96 3.33
CA MET A 176 -3.41 -11.87 2.21
C MET A 176 -4.06 -12.24 0.87
N ILE A 177 -4.75 -13.39 0.80
CA ILE A 177 -5.46 -13.86 -0.39
C ILE A 177 -6.55 -12.86 -0.77
N VAL A 178 -7.43 -12.52 0.17
CA VAL A 178 -8.53 -11.58 -0.05
C VAL A 178 -8.02 -10.19 -0.42
N GLY A 179 -6.90 -9.75 0.17
CA GLY A 179 -6.22 -8.51 -0.23
C GLY A 179 -5.74 -8.54 -1.68
N ALA A 180 -5.11 -9.61 -2.13
CA ALA A 180 -4.67 -9.76 -3.51
C ALA A 180 -5.84 -9.83 -4.51
N VAL A 181 -6.91 -10.56 -4.17
CA VAL A 181 -8.15 -10.63 -4.97
C VAL A 181 -8.83 -9.26 -5.04
N THR A 182 -8.92 -8.55 -3.91
CA THR A 182 -9.47 -7.18 -3.86
C THR A 182 -8.65 -6.22 -4.72
N LEU A 183 -7.33 -6.33 -4.68
CA LEU A 183 -6.45 -5.54 -5.55
C LEU A 183 -6.70 -5.81 -7.03
N ALA A 184 -6.90 -7.07 -7.42
CA ALA A 184 -7.25 -7.43 -8.78
C ALA A 184 -8.57 -6.78 -9.20
N LYS A 185 -9.62 -6.89 -8.37
CA LYS A 185 -10.93 -6.25 -8.61
C LYS A 185 -10.81 -4.74 -8.75
N LEU A 186 -10.00 -4.06 -7.91
CA LEU A 186 -9.73 -2.63 -8.04
C LEU A 186 -9.04 -2.26 -9.36
N LYS A 187 -8.20 -3.14 -9.92
CA LYS A 187 -7.49 -2.91 -11.19
C LYS A 187 -8.34 -3.21 -12.43
N THR A 188 -9.30 -4.13 -12.34
CA THR A 188 -10.05 -4.62 -13.50
C THR A 188 -11.48 -4.09 -13.61
N THR A 189 -12.12 -3.78 -12.48
CA THR A 189 -13.51 -3.32 -12.51
C THR A 189 -13.56 -1.85 -12.97
N PRO A 190 -14.52 -1.46 -13.83
CA PRO A 190 -14.65 -0.07 -14.27
C PRO A 190 -14.73 0.90 -13.09
N TYR A 191 -13.92 1.96 -13.12
CA TYR A 191 -13.72 2.84 -11.95
C TYR A 191 -14.97 3.62 -11.51
N HIS A 192 -16.00 3.70 -12.36
CA HIS A 192 -17.29 4.36 -12.09
C HIS A 192 -18.36 3.40 -11.54
N ASP A 193 -18.05 2.10 -11.46
CA ASP A 193 -18.93 1.06 -10.96
C ASP A 193 -19.05 1.14 -9.42
N ALA A 194 -20.26 0.98 -8.89
CA ALA A 194 -20.51 0.87 -7.46
C ALA A 194 -19.71 -0.26 -6.80
N ALA A 195 -19.47 -1.36 -7.51
CA ALA A 195 -18.64 -2.47 -7.03
C ALA A 195 -17.23 -1.98 -6.69
N VAL A 196 -16.62 -1.10 -7.49
CA VAL A 196 -15.30 -0.52 -7.20
C VAL A 196 -15.31 0.31 -5.92
N TYR A 197 -16.38 1.07 -5.66
CA TYR A 197 -16.49 1.83 -4.41
C TYR A 197 -16.56 0.89 -3.21
N LYS A 198 -17.37 -0.18 -3.28
CA LYS A 198 -17.40 -1.21 -2.23
C LYS A 198 -16.02 -1.84 -2.01
N GLN A 199 -15.31 -2.22 -3.08
CA GLN A 199 -13.94 -2.75 -2.98
C GLN A 199 -12.96 -1.74 -2.35
N ALA A 200 -13.09 -0.45 -2.68
CA ALA A 200 -12.23 0.60 -2.11
C ALA A 200 -12.48 0.80 -0.61
N VAL A 201 -13.75 0.78 -0.18
CA VAL A 201 -14.12 0.85 1.24
C VAL A 201 -13.63 -0.39 1.98
N PHE A 202 -13.85 -1.58 1.42
CA PHE A 202 -13.36 -2.83 1.99
C PHE A 202 -11.83 -2.84 2.13
N ALA A 203 -11.11 -2.44 1.08
CA ALA A 203 -9.65 -2.32 1.12
C ALA A 203 -9.17 -1.34 2.19
N LYS A 204 -9.70 -0.11 2.22
CA LYS A 204 -9.24 0.95 3.13
C LYS A 204 -9.59 0.69 4.59
N ASN A 205 -10.77 0.12 4.84
CA ASN A 205 -11.28 -0.04 6.20
C ASN A 205 -10.98 -1.40 6.81
N PHE A 206 -10.77 -2.45 6.02
CA PHE A 206 -10.57 -3.82 6.52
C PHE A 206 -9.17 -4.37 6.21
N LEU A 207 -8.75 -4.36 4.94
CA LEU A 207 -7.54 -5.07 4.51
C LEU A 207 -6.26 -4.27 4.79
N ILE A 208 -6.24 -2.98 4.48
CA ILE A 208 -5.07 -2.11 4.65
C ILE A 208 -4.62 -2.01 6.12
N PRO A 209 -5.52 -1.82 7.11
CA PRO A 209 -5.14 -1.86 8.52
C PRO A 209 -4.45 -3.17 8.92
N ILE A 210 -5.04 -4.31 8.53
CA ILE A 210 -4.49 -5.64 8.84
C ILE A 210 -3.13 -5.82 8.16
N CYS A 211 -3.01 -5.54 6.85
CA CYS A 211 -1.74 -5.59 6.12
C CYS A 211 -0.64 -4.79 6.82
N SER A 212 -0.97 -3.62 7.36
CA SER A 212 -0.03 -2.77 8.09
C SER A 212 0.45 -3.42 9.40
N ILE A 213 -0.48 -4.03 10.16
CA ILE A 213 -0.17 -4.75 11.40
C ILE A 213 0.74 -5.94 11.12
N ILE A 214 0.42 -6.75 10.10
CA ILE A 214 1.17 -7.98 9.77
C ILE A 214 2.37 -7.76 8.86
N SER A 215 2.70 -6.52 8.52
CA SER A 215 3.87 -6.17 7.69
C SER A 215 3.81 -6.63 6.24
N LEU A 216 2.61 -6.77 5.68
CA LEU A 216 2.42 -6.88 4.23
C LEU A 216 2.48 -5.49 3.58
N ASP A 217 3.61 -4.79 3.78
CA ASP A 217 3.79 -3.38 3.40
C ASP A 217 3.61 -3.17 1.87
N ASN A 218 3.91 -4.20 1.06
CA ASN A 218 3.72 -4.18 -0.41
C ASN A 218 2.25 -4.26 -0.80
N LEU A 219 1.47 -5.14 -0.18
CA LEU A 219 0.03 -5.23 -0.45
C LEU A 219 -0.70 -4.00 0.10
N GLU A 220 -0.31 -3.51 1.28
CA GLU A 220 -0.78 -2.22 1.83
C GLU A 220 -0.53 -1.08 0.83
N SER A 221 0.67 -1.05 0.22
CA SER A 221 1.05 -0.06 -0.80
C SER A 221 0.12 -0.11 -2.00
N GLU A 222 -0.04 -1.28 -2.60
CA GLU A 222 -0.80 -1.45 -3.84
C GLU A 222 -2.27 -1.14 -3.67
N LEU A 223 -2.88 -1.62 -2.59
CA LEU A 223 -4.28 -1.34 -2.27
C LEU A 223 -4.51 0.17 -2.09
N ASN A 224 -3.61 0.84 -1.37
CA ASN A 224 -3.69 2.30 -1.23
C ASN A 224 -3.53 3.02 -2.57
N ASP A 225 -2.58 2.60 -3.39
CA ASP A 225 -2.28 3.25 -4.66
C ASP A 225 -3.46 3.15 -5.64
N GLU A 226 -4.06 1.97 -5.78
CA GLU A 226 -5.18 1.78 -6.71
C GLU A 226 -6.43 2.55 -6.25
N VAL A 227 -6.74 2.54 -4.95
CA VAL A 227 -7.85 3.35 -4.42
C VAL A 227 -7.61 4.85 -4.63
N ASP A 228 -6.38 5.33 -4.44
CA ASP A 228 -6.06 6.75 -4.67
C ASP A 228 -6.19 7.11 -6.17
N ILE A 229 -5.84 6.21 -7.10
CA ILE A 229 -6.03 6.39 -8.56
C ILE A 229 -7.52 6.48 -8.90
N ILE A 230 -8.31 5.51 -8.42
CA ILE A 230 -9.77 5.47 -8.64
C ILE A 230 -10.43 6.75 -8.10
N THR A 231 -10.04 7.16 -6.90
CA THR A 231 -10.55 8.39 -6.27
C THR A 231 -10.24 9.60 -7.15
N GLY A 232 -8.98 9.74 -7.62
CA GLY A 232 -8.58 10.84 -8.49
C GLY A 232 -9.33 10.90 -9.82
N ARG A 233 -9.58 9.74 -10.46
CA ARG A 233 -10.37 9.66 -11.70
C ARG A 233 -11.82 10.10 -11.49
N ASN A 234 -12.48 9.59 -10.46
CA ASN A 234 -13.87 9.96 -10.17
C ASN A 234 -14.02 11.44 -9.76
N ILE A 235 -12.98 12.03 -9.16
CA ILE A 235 -12.91 13.46 -8.86
C ILE A 235 -12.87 14.31 -10.15
N GLY A 236 -12.22 13.83 -11.21
CA GLY A 236 -12.16 14.48 -12.53
C GLY A 236 -13.51 14.51 -13.24
N ASP A 237 -14.17 13.35 -13.29
CA ASP A 237 -15.45 13.16 -14.00
C ASP A 237 -16.61 13.91 -13.32
N GLY A 238 -16.69 13.89 -11.98
CA GLY A 238 -17.77 14.55 -11.22
C GLY A 238 -17.80 16.08 -11.30
N ARG A 239 -16.85 16.70 -12.02
CA ARG A 239 -16.71 18.15 -12.20
C ARG A 239 -16.78 18.58 -13.67
N ASP A 240 -17.38 17.76 -14.53
CA ASP A 240 -17.62 18.04 -15.94
C ASP A 240 -18.14 19.48 -16.14
N GLY A 241 -17.35 20.28 -16.86
CA GLY A 241 -17.66 21.69 -17.18
C GLY A 241 -17.02 22.75 -16.28
N SER A 242 -16.18 22.38 -15.31
CA SER A 242 -15.34 23.32 -14.55
C SER A 242 -13.87 23.24 -14.97
N ASP A 243 -13.12 24.33 -14.81
CA ASP A 243 -11.68 24.38 -15.12
C ASP A 243 -10.89 23.24 -14.43
N LEU A 244 -11.34 22.81 -13.24
CA LEU A 244 -10.68 21.77 -12.46
C LEU A 244 -10.77 20.36 -13.10
N SER A 245 -11.81 20.04 -13.87
CA SER A 245 -11.94 18.72 -14.51
C SER A 245 -10.86 18.52 -15.58
N ASN A 246 -10.64 19.54 -16.44
CA ASN A 246 -9.54 19.55 -17.41
C ASN A 246 -8.15 19.49 -16.73
N ASP A 247 -8.04 20.08 -15.54
CA ASP A 247 -6.80 20.04 -14.75
C ASP A 247 -6.53 18.64 -14.18
N ILE A 248 -7.54 17.87 -13.77
CA ILE A 248 -7.35 16.55 -13.14
C ILE A 248 -6.87 15.49 -14.13
N ASP A 249 -7.40 15.45 -15.36
CA ASP A 249 -6.90 14.55 -16.41
C ASP A 249 -5.46 14.90 -16.78
N SER A 250 -5.16 16.18 -16.93
CA SER A 250 -3.80 16.67 -17.18
C SER A 250 -2.85 16.31 -16.02
N LEU A 251 -3.32 16.37 -14.77
CA LEU A 251 -2.57 15.95 -13.59
C LEU A 251 -2.32 14.45 -13.59
N LEU A 252 -3.32 13.63 -13.91
CA LEU A 252 -3.19 12.17 -14.02
C LEU A 252 -2.15 11.78 -15.08
N ASP A 253 -2.20 12.42 -16.25
CA ASP A 253 -1.21 12.22 -17.32
C ASP A 253 0.20 12.64 -16.88
N GLU A 254 0.33 13.73 -16.14
CA GLU A 254 1.59 14.18 -15.57
C GLU A 254 2.13 13.20 -14.50
N VAL A 255 1.27 12.71 -13.62
CA VAL A 255 1.63 11.66 -12.65
C VAL A 255 2.12 10.41 -13.37
N ASP A 256 1.38 9.95 -14.39
CA ASP A 256 1.75 8.79 -15.18
C ASP A 256 3.09 8.99 -15.88
N ARG A 257 3.33 10.18 -16.44
CA ARG A 257 4.60 10.55 -17.07
C ARG A 257 5.75 10.50 -16.06
N VAL A 258 5.64 11.22 -14.94
CA VAL A 258 6.70 11.30 -13.92
C VAL A 258 7.02 9.94 -13.32
N ILE A 259 6.00 9.18 -12.92
CA ILE A 259 6.22 7.85 -12.33
C ILE A 259 6.83 6.89 -13.35
N SER A 260 6.36 6.91 -14.60
CA SER A 260 6.92 6.03 -15.64
C SER A 260 8.37 6.35 -15.99
N LEU A 261 8.75 7.63 -15.91
CA LEU A 261 10.13 8.06 -16.11
C LEU A 261 11.09 7.51 -15.05
N HIS A 262 10.63 7.35 -13.81
CA HIS A 262 11.44 6.85 -12.71
C HIS A 262 11.38 5.32 -12.57
N PHE A 263 10.22 4.71 -12.77
CA PHE A 263 9.95 3.32 -12.41
C PHE A 263 9.53 2.43 -13.60
N GLY A 264 9.56 2.98 -14.82
CA GLY A 264 9.10 2.30 -16.02
C GLY A 264 7.57 2.31 -16.15
N ALA A 265 7.07 1.97 -17.34
CA ALA A 265 5.64 1.98 -17.62
C ALA A 265 4.90 0.94 -16.73
N LYS A 266 3.76 1.34 -16.14
CA LYS A 266 2.99 0.47 -15.22
C LYS A 266 2.45 -0.78 -15.91
N ASP A 267 2.07 -0.68 -17.16
CA ASP A 267 1.56 -1.79 -17.98
C ASP A 267 2.68 -2.69 -18.52
N SER A 268 3.95 -2.31 -18.33
CA SER A 268 5.07 -3.14 -18.73
C SER A 268 5.21 -4.37 -17.84
N VAL A 269 5.15 -5.54 -18.47
CA VAL A 269 5.51 -6.84 -17.89
C VAL A 269 7.01 -7.13 -17.94
N ASP A 270 7.81 -6.27 -18.58
CA ASP A 270 9.27 -6.42 -18.63
C ASP A 270 9.89 -6.24 -17.23
N PRO A 271 10.56 -7.28 -16.67
CA PRO A 271 11.26 -7.18 -15.39
C PRO A 271 12.33 -6.07 -15.35
N LYS A 272 12.84 -5.63 -16.51
CA LYS A 272 13.83 -4.55 -16.62
C LYS A 272 13.25 -3.16 -16.44
N ARG A 273 11.92 -3.00 -16.35
CA ARG A 273 11.28 -1.68 -16.18
C ARG A 273 11.81 -0.92 -14.96
N PHE A 274 12.25 -1.64 -13.92
CA PHE A 274 12.79 -1.05 -12.70
C PHE A 274 14.32 -0.90 -12.70
N ASP A 275 15.04 -1.24 -13.78
CA ASP A 275 16.51 -1.15 -13.84
C ASP A 275 17.02 0.27 -13.53
N PHE A 276 16.34 1.29 -14.07
CA PHE A 276 16.67 2.69 -13.80
C PHE A 276 16.49 3.03 -12.32
N ALA A 277 15.35 2.66 -11.74
CA ALA A 277 15.07 2.88 -10.33
C ALA A 277 16.06 2.15 -9.41
N ARG A 278 16.38 0.88 -9.70
CA ARG A 278 17.35 0.07 -8.94
C ARG A 278 18.75 0.66 -9.00
N LYS A 279 19.17 1.15 -10.18
CA LYS A 279 20.44 1.87 -10.33
C LYS A 279 20.48 3.10 -9.42
N ASN A 280 19.40 3.89 -9.38
CA ASN A 280 19.32 5.08 -8.53
C ASN A 280 19.32 4.72 -7.04
N ILE A 281 18.56 3.70 -6.61
CA ILE A 281 18.55 3.21 -5.24
C ILE A 281 19.96 2.77 -4.80
N ASN A 282 20.63 1.95 -5.60
CA ASN A 282 21.99 1.51 -5.31
C ASN A 282 22.97 2.69 -5.29
N GLY A 283 22.81 3.65 -6.19
CA GLY A 283 23.59 4.89 -6.19
C GLY A 283 23.42 5.68 -4.89
N ILE A 284 22.18 5.86 -4.42
CA ILE A 284 21.92 6.59 -3.18
C ILE A 284 22.52 5.89 -1.96
N PHE A 285 22.34 4.56 -1.83
CA PHE A 285 22.97 3.81 -0.73
C PHE A 285 24.50 3.84 -0.80
N SER A 286 25.06 3.75 -2.02
CA SER A 286 26.51 3.81 -2.26
C SER A 286 27.13 5.13 -1.82
N GLU A 287 26.47 6.25 -2.15
CA GLU A 287 26.95 7.58 -1.77
C GLU A 287 26.80 7.84 -0.27
N LEU A 288 25.70 7.38 0.35
CA LEU A 288 25.41 7.70 1.75
C LEU A 288 26.09 6.76 2.75
N LEU A 289 26.19 5.47 2.45
CA LEU A 289 26.55 4.46 3.46
C LEU A 289 27.66 3.51 3.02
N GLY A 290 27.61 3.00 1.79
CA GLY A 290 28.58 2.01 1.31
C GLY A 290 27.97 1.02 0.32
N GLU A 291 28.54 -0.17 0.19
CA GLU A 291 28.23 -1.12 -0.88
C GLU A 291 26.87 -1.80 -0.69
N PRO A 292 25.85 -1.54 -1.56
CA PRO A 292 24.53 -2.13 -1.42
C PRO A 292 24.42 -3.49 -2.13
N ASP A 293 23.70 -4.44 -1.51
CA ASP A 293 23.22 -5.68 -2.13
C ASP A 293 21.71 -5.81 -1.86
N LEU A 294 20.91 -5.16 -2.72
CA LEU A 294 19.45 -5.23 -2.68
C LEU A 294 18.92 -6.14 -3.78
N LYS A 295 17.82 -6.83 -3.46
CA LYS A 295 17.06 -7.69 -4.37
C LYS A 295 15.56 -7.41 -4.21
N PRO A 296 14.75 -7.72 -5.23
CA PRO A 296 13.30 -7.64 -5.12
C PRO A 296 12.82 -8.46 -3.90
N ALA A 297 11.94 -7.89 -3.07
CA ALA A 297 11.43 -8.63 -1.90
C ALA A 297 10.47 -9.75 -2.25
N VAL A 298 10.00 -9.77 -3.50
CA VAL A 298 9.13 -10.80 -4.04
C VAL A 298 9.77 -11.32 -5.32
N GLU A 299 9.93 -12.63 -5.43
CA GLU A 299 10.64 -13.30 -6.54
C GLU A 299 9.95 -13.04 -7.89
N THR A 300 8.63 -12.86 -7.88
CA THR A 300 7.85 -12.47 -9.05
C THR A 300 7.69 -10.95 -9.04
N GLY A 301 8.43 -10.27 -9.92
CA GLY A 301 8.12 -8.88 -10.23
C GLY A 301 6.72 -8.82 -10.82
N SER A 302 5.71 -8.48 -10.01
CA SER A 302 4.38 -8.25 -10.58
C SER A 302 4.51 -7.08 -11.57
N PRO A 303 4.08 -7.25 -12.83
CA PRO A 303 3.95 -6.15 -13.77
C PRO A 303 3.06 -5.04 -13.24
N HIS A 304 2.32 -5.26 -12.16
CA HIS A 304 1.27 -4.36 -11.70
C HIS A 304 1.58 -3.71 -10.35
N GLY A 305 2.77 -4.00 -9.79
CA GLY A 305 3.21 -3.54 -8.47
C GLY A 305 4.15 -2.34 -8.46
N THR A 306 4.32 -1.75 -7.28
CA THR A 306 5.33 -0.78 -6.92
C THR A 306 6.66 -1.47 -6.65
N LEU A 307 7.76 -0.80 -7.01
CA LEU A 307 9.10 -1.31 -6.74
C LEU A 307 9.28 -1.50 -5.23
N PHE A 308 9.73 -2.69 -4.82
CA PHE A 308 10.10 -2.94 -3.44
C PHE A 308 11.29 -3.90 -3.36
N GLU A 309 12.34 -3.43 -2.71
CA GLU A 309 13.63 -4.10 -2.63
C GLU A 309 14.04 -4.24 -1.15
N VAL A 310 14.70 -5.35 -0.83
CA VAL A 310 15.26 -5.64 0.50
C VAL A 310 16.67 -6.17 0.34
N GLY A 311 17.51 -5.96 1.34
CA GLY A 311 18.88 -6.44 1.30
C GLY A 311 19.73 -5.83 2.39
N THR A 312 21.03 -5.71 2.11
CA THR A 312 22.00 -5.10 3.03
C THR A 312 22.79 -3.99 2.37
N VAL A 313 23.37 -3.12 3.20
CA VAL A 313 24.44 -2.20 2.80
C VAL A 313 25.63 -2.40 3.70
N LYS A 314 26.80 -2.60 3.10
CA LYS A 314 28.06 -2.77 3.80
C LYS A 314 28.81 -1.45 3.86
N MET A 315 28.93 -0.90 5.05
CA MET A 315 29.66 0.33 5.32
C MET A 315 31.18 0.13 5.20
N SER A 316 31.91 1.23 5.03
CA SER A 316 33.38 1.24 4.92
C SER A 316 34.10 0.66 6.16
N ASN A 317 33.48 0.79 7.34
CA ASN A 317 33.96 0.21 8.60
C ASN A 317 33.69 -1.30 8.75
N GLY A 318 33.04 -1.93 7.74
CA GLY A 318 32.68 -3.34 7.74
C GLY A 318 31.33 -3.66 8.39
N THR A 319 30.63 -2.68 8.99
CA THR A 319 29.27 -2.86 9.50
C THR A 319 28.32 -3.15 8.35
N GLU A 320 27.48 -4.16 8.52
CA GLU A 320 26.43 -4.52 7.58
C GLU A 320 25.07 -4.12 8.17
N LEU A 321 24.30 -3.32 7.43
CA LEU A 321 22.99 -2.82 7.86
C LEU A 321 21.91 -3.41 6.96
N GLU A 322 20.80 -3.84 7.57
CA GLU A 322 19.61 -4.22 6.82
C GLU A 322 18.97 -2.97 6.18
N VAL A 323 18.57 -3.10 4.92
CA VAL A 323 17.95 -2.00 4.17
C VAL A 323 16.71 -2.45 3.41
N ARG A 324 15.80 -1.51 3.22
CA ARG A 324 14.61 -1.64 2.36
C ARG A 324 14.50 -0.42 1.47
N ALA A 325 14.01 -0.60 0.25
CA ALA A 325 13.69 0.50 -0.65
C ALA A 325 12.34 0.27 -1.31
N ARG A 326 11.62 1.36 -1.55
CA ARG A 326 10.30 1.36 -2.17
C ARG A 326 10.16 2.52 -3.14
N GLY A 327 9.63 2.22 -4.33
CA GLY A 327 9.19 3.23 -5.27
C GLY A 327 7.81 3.77 -4.93
N LYS A 328 7.62 5.07 -5.09
CA LYS A 328 6.32 5.71 -4.90
C LYS A 328 5.35 5.31 -6.02
N GLY A 329 4.15 4.90 -5.63
CA GLY A 329 3.07 4.61 -6.58
C GLY A 329 2.38 5.88 -7.11
N ARG A 330 1.60 5.71 -8.18
CA ARG A 330 0.96 6.79 -8.93
C ARG A 330 -0.17 7.43 -8.13
N GLY A 331 -1.04 6.63 -7.54
CA GLY A 331 -2.12 7.13 -6.69
C GLY A 331 -1.59 7.88 -5.47
N SER A 332 -0.55 7.36 -4.84
CA SER A 332 0.10 8.03 -3.71
C SER A 332 0.76 9.35 -4.13
N TYR A 333 1.29 9.45 -5.35
CA TYR A 333 1.82 10.69 -5.92
C TYR A 333 0.69 11.67 -6.24
N LEU A 334 -0.36 11.22 -6.94
CA LEU A 334 -1.54 12.00 -7.27
C LEU A 334 -2.21 12.58 -6.03
N ARG A 335 -2.43 11.78 -4.98
CA ARG A 335 -2.99 12.25 -3.71
C ARG A 335 -2.16 13.39 -3.10
N LYS A 336 -0.83 13.36 -3.25
CA LYS A 336 0.04 14.44 -2.77
C LYS A 336 -0.10 15.69 -3.62
N LEU A 337 -0.17 15.56 -4.94
CA LEU A 337 -0.46 16.68 -5.83
C LEU A 337 -1.83 17.30 -5.53
N LEU A 338 -2.89 16.49 -5.42
CA LEU A 338 -4.24 16.94 -5.09
C LEU A 338 -4.30 17.71 -3.76
N ARG A 339 -3.55 17.25 -2.75
CA ARG A 339 -3.38 18.01 -1.49
C ARG A 339 -2.64 19.33 -1.72
N ALA A 340 -1.61 19.33 -2.55
CA ALA A 340 -0.80 20.51 -2.87
C ALA A 340 -1.58 21.60 -3.62
N ILE A 341 -2.56 21.22 -4.43
CA ILE A 341 -3.43 22.18 -5.11
C ILE A 341 -4.67 22.55 -4.29
N GLY A 342 -4.72 22.14 -3.01
CA GLY A 342 -5.78 22.53 -2.07
C GLY A 342 -7.09 21.75 -2.20
N TYR A 343 -7.12 20.60 -2.88
CA TYR A 343 -8.36 19.85 -3.10
C TYR A 343 -9.03 19.36 -1.80
N TYR A 344 -8.24 19.05 -0.76
CA TYR A 344 -8.71 18.36 0.45
C TYR A 344 -8.85 19.26 1.72
N GLU A 345 -9.02 20.59 1.64
CA GLU A 345 -9.12 21.47 2.85
C GLU A 345 -10.53 21.65 3.44
N PRO A 346 -10.67 21.69 4.80
CA PRO A 346 -9.97 22.61 5.72
C PRO A 346 -9.02 22.01 6.78
N HIS A 347 -8.78 20.69 6.81
CA HIS A 347 -7.85 20.05 7.78
C HIS A 347 -6.43 19.81 7.21
N SER A 348 -6.14 20.35 6.03
CA SER A 348 -4.81 20.31 5.46
C SER A 348 -3.96 21.44 6.06
N GLN A 349 -2.67 21.19 6.26
CA GLN A 349 -1.78 22.25 6.71
C GLN A 349 -1.63 23.24 5.56
N PRO A 350 -1.77 24.56 5.80
CA PRO A 350 -1.63 25.54 4.74
C PRO A 350 -0.27 25.38 4.08
N LEU A 351 -0.28 25.32 2.74
CA LEU A 351 0.94 25.22 1.96
C LEU A 351 1.64 26.56 1.93
N LYS A 352 2.97 26.52 2.05
CA LYS A 352 3.83 27.66 1.75
C LYS A 352 4.07 27.65 0.25
N ASP A 353 3.65 28.74 -0.38
CA ASP A 353 3.99 29.31 -1.69
C ASP A 353 4.38 28.40 -2.87
N GLU A 354 3.80 28.77 -4.01
CA GLU A 354 3.94 28.21 -5.35
C GLU A 354 5.41 28.00 -5.78
N GLY A 355 5.84 26.74 -5.81
CA GLY A 355 7.09 26.26 -6.40
C GLY A 355 6.95 24.80 -6.83
N GLU A 356 7.75 24.36 -7.81
CA GLU A 356 7.68 23.04 -8.46
C GLU A 356 7.47 21.90 -7.45
N PHE A 357 6.22 21.45 -7.33
CA PHE A 357 5.80 20.54 -6.27
C PHE A 357 5.94 19.09 -6.74
N HIS A 358 7.14 18.54 -6.57
CA HIS A 358 7.37 17.10 -6.68
C HIS A 358 7.54 16.49 -5.28
N PRO A 359 6.80 15.41 -4.92
CA PRO A 359 7.04 14.68 -3.68
C PRO A 359 8.51 14.28 -3.52
N ILE A 360 9.15 14.69 -2.42
CA ILE A 360 10.56 14.37 -2.17
C ILE A 360 10.79 12.86 -1.93
N ASP A 361 9.77 12.13 -1.50
CA ASP A 361 9.82 10.72 -1.13
C ASP A 361 9.48 9.80 -2.32
N MET A 362 9.95 10.13 -3.53
CA MET A 362 9.77 9.25 -4.70
C MET A 362 10.49 7.92 -4.51
N TYR A 363 11.74 7.98 -4.05
CA TYR A 363 12.52 6.83 -3.60
C TYR A 363 12.52 6.81 -2.07
N GLY A 364 11.61 6.03 -1.48
CA GLY A 364 11.55 5.82 -0.04
C GLY A 364 12.50 4.70 0.36
N MET A 365 13.42 4.95 1.28
CA MET A 365 14.38 3.97 1.74
C MET A 365 14.36 3.90 3.26
N THR A 366 14.68 2.74 3.81
CA THR A 366 14.81 2.53 5.25
C THR A 366 16.05 1.73 5.56
N VAL A 367 16.84 2.22 6.49
CA VAL A 367 17.97 1.55 7.12
C VAL A 367 17.50 1.06 8.49
N ILE A 368 17.75 -0.21 8.77
CA ILE A 368 17.37 -0.87 10.01
C ILE A 368 18.67 -1.15 10.79
N ALA A 369 18.89 -0.36 11.82
CA ALA A 369 20.01 -0.52 12.73
C ALA A 369 19.62 -1.40 13.92
N GLU A 370 20.55 -2.19 14.44
CA GLU A 370 20.33 -3.10 15.58
C GLU A 370 19.88 -2.35 16.83
N ASP A 371 20.51 -1.20 17.13
CA ASP A 371 20.23 -0.37 18.29
C ASP A 371 20.39 1.13 18.00
N ASP A 372 20.05 1.98 18.98
CA ASP A 372 20.16 3.43 18.86
C ASP A 372 21.60 3.91 18.62
N LYS A 373 22.61 3.16 19.08
CA LYS A 373 24.01 3.53 18.88
C LYS A 373 24.40 3.34 17.42
N GLN A 374 24.13 2.16 16.85
CA GLN A 374 24.37 1.89 15.44
C GLN A 374 23.53 2.80 14.55
N LEU A 375 22.31 3.15 14.96
CA LEU A 375 21.46 4.13 14.28
C LEU A 375 22.14 5.50 14.23
N ALA A 376 22.62 6.02 15.37
CA ALA A 376 23.31 7.29 15.42
C ALA A 376 24.59 7.30 14.58
N GLU A 377 25.42 6.25 14.68
CA GLU A 377 26.67 6.14 13.93
C GLU A 377 26.43 6.12 12.42
N SER A 378 25.51 5.27 11.95
CA SER A 378 25.17 5.17 10.51
C SER A 378 24.48 6.42 9.98
N TYR A 379 23.60 7.06 10.77
CA TYR A 379 22.96 8.31 10.40
C TYR A 379 23.96 9.46 10.28
N VAL A 380 24.88 9.60 11.24
CA VAL A 380 25.93 10.63 11.19
C VAL A 380 26.83 10.42 9.98
N GLU A 381 27.21 9.19 9.67
CA GLU A 381 27.97 8.86 8.46
C GLU A 381 27.22 9.31 7.20
N ALA A 382 25.94 8.94 7.07
CA ALA A 382 25.12 9.33 5.93
C ALA A 382 24.93 10.85 5.81
N VAL A 383 24.78 11.57 6.93
CA VAL A 383 24.71 13.03 6.95
C VAL A 383 26.01 13.65 6.43
N VAL A 384 27.16 13.17 6.90
CA VAL A 384 28.47 13.68 6.48
C VAL A 384 28.68 13.42 4.99
N ASN A 385 28.40 12.20 4.53
CA ASN A 385 28.52 11.84 3.12
C ASN A 385 27.52 12.61 2.23
N ALA A 386 26.30 12.90 2.72
CA ALA A 386 25.34 13.74 1.99
C ALA A 386 25.82 15.20 1.82
N LEU A 387 26.61 15.71 2.76
CA LEU A 387 27.11 17.10 2.77
C LEU A 387 28.43 17.26 2.02
N GLU A 388 29.29 16.24 2.05
CA GLU A 388 30.59 16.24 1.36
C GLU A 388 30.55 15.62 -0.04
N GLY A 389 29.54 14.78 -0.29
CA GLY A 389 29.32 14.06 -1.55
C GLY A 389 28.99 15.00 -2.71
N LYS A 390 29.22 14.51 -3.93
CA LYS A 390 28.97 15.28 -5.16
C LYS A 390 27.64 14.91 -5.83
N SER A 391 27.18 13.68 -5.63
CA SER A 391 26.00 13.13 -6.31
C SER A 391 24.71 13.35 -5.53
N ILE A 392 24.79 13.80 -4.27
CA ILE A 392 23.65 14.06 -3.38
C ILE A 392 23.54 15.55 -3.12
N SER A 393 22.34 16.09 -3.30
CA SER A 393 21.97 17.46 -2.90
C SER A 393 20.91 17.40 -1.81
N PRO A 394 21.24 17.71 -0.54
CA PRO A 394 20.24 17.80 0.52
C PRO A 394 19.14 18.80 0.17
N TYR A 395 17.88 18.40 0.35
CA TYR A 395 16.73 19.22 0.00
C TYR A 395 15.56 18.98 0.96
N PRO A 396 14.90 20.04 1.47
CA PRO A 396 13.83 19.88 2.45
C PRO A 396 12.59 19.26 1.82
N SER A 397 11.85 18.47 2.60
CA SER A 397 10.51 18.06 2.19
C SER A 397 9.60 19.28 2.05
N PRO A 398 8.56 19.26 1.18
CA PRO A 398 7.70 20.43 0.94
C PRO A 398 7.04 21.05 2.19
N SER A 399 6.87 20.27 3.27
CA SER A 399 6.32 20.77 4.53
C SER A 399 7.36 21.44 5.46
N ARG A 400 8.58 21.68 4.98
CA ARG A 400 9.72 22.18 5.76
C ARG A 400 10.40 23.31 5.01
N GLU A 401 10.93 24.29 5.75
CA GLU A 401 11.56 25.46 5.13
C GLU A 401 13.01 25.16 4.73
N LYS A 402 13.76 24.52 5.62
CA LYS A 402 15.21 24.30 5.44
C LYS A 402 15.68 22.92 5.91
N GLU A 403 14.88 22.23 6.70
CA GLU A 403 15.31 21.04 7.42
C GLU A 403 15.31 19.80 6.52
N CYS A 404 16.50 19.41 6.08
CA CYS A 404 16.77 18.21 5.26
C CYS A 404 17.06 17.00 6.14
N PHE A 405 17.50 17.24 7.38
CA PHE A 405 17.91 16.23 8.35
C PHE A 405 16.95 16.26 9.54
N VAL A 406 16.39 15.12 9.93
CA VAL A 406 15.48 15.04 11.09
C VAL A 406 15.97 14.00 12.05
N VAL A 407 15.93 14.34 13.34
CA VAL A 407 16.29 13.46 14.44
C VAL A 407 15.16 13.48 15.45
N LYS A 408 14.54 12.33 15.67
CA LYS A 408 13.56 12.10 16.71
C LYS A 408 14.09 11.09 17.71
N GLY A 409 13.90 11.36 18.98
CA GLY A 409 14.33 10.51 20.08
C GLY A 409 14.46 11.32 21.36
N SER A 410 15.10 10.76 22.38
CA SER A 410 15.34 11.47 23.63
C SER A 410 16.31 12.66 23.43
N PRO A 411 16.29 13.67 24.31
CA PRO A 411 17.25 14.78 24.25
C PRO A 411 18.72 14.32 24.26
N GLU A 412 19.04 13.25 24.99
CA GLU A 412 20.40 12.68 25.03
C GLU A 412 20.81 12.07 23.68
N PHE A 413 19.88 11.35 23.03
CA PHE A 413 20.10 10.79 21.69
C PHE A 413 20.31 11.90 20.64
N GLN A 414 19.47 12.94 20.68
CA GLN A 414 19.59 14.11 19.82
C GLN A 414 20.94 14.83 19.99
N GLU A 415 21.39 15.02 21.24
CA GLU A 415 22.67 15.66 21.54
C GLU A 415 23.86 14.81 21.10
N THR A 416 23.76 13.48 21.19
CA THR A 416 24.78 12.56 20.69
C THR A 416 25.01 12.74 19.19
N ILE A 417 23.94 12.76 18.39
CA ILE A 417 24.04 13.02 16.94
C ILE A 417 24.57 14.43 16.68
N ARG A 418 24.04 15.44 17.38
CA ARG A 418 24.46 16.84 17.21
C ARG A 418 25.96 17.02 17.39
N LYS A 419 26.53 16.47 18.47
CA LYS A 419 27.97 16.54 18.74
C LYS A 419 28.77 15.82 17.68
N ALA A 420 28.38 14.60 17.32
CA ALA A 420 29.09 13.79 16.33
C ALA A 420 29.13 14.46 14.94
N VAL A 421 28.05 15.12 14.52
CA VAL A 421 28.02 15.92 13.28
C VAL A 421 28.95 17.13 13.39
N LEU A 422 28.85 17.92 14.47
CA LEU A 422 29.68 19.13 14.66
C LEU A 422 31.17 18.81 14.78
N GLU A 423 31.54 17.65 15.34
CA GLU A 423 32.93 17.21 15.41
C GLU A 423 33.51 16.93 14.02
N ARG A 424 32.70 16.42 13.08
CA ARG A 424 33.12 16.10 11.71
C ARG A 424 32.98 17.28 10.75
N ILE A 425 31.96 18.12 10.94
CA ILE A 425 31.68 19.30 10.11
C ILE A 425 31.47 20.52 11.04
N PRO A 426 32.55 21.16 11.54
CA PRO A 426 32.45 22.21 12.57
C PRO A 426 31.65 23.45 12.20
N ASN A 427 31.53 23.76 10.91
CA ASN A 427 30.85 24.96 10.40
C ASN A 427 29.51 24.65 9.73
N ILE A 428 28.90 23.49 10.00
CA ILE A 428 27.62 23.12 9.42
C ILE A 428 26.50 24.08 9.87
N ASP A 429 25.59 24.40 8.96
CA ASP A 429 24.35 25.09 9.32
C ASP A 429 23.41 24.11 10.04
N MET A 430 23.40 24.19 11.38
CA MET A 430 22.49 23.38 12.20
C MET A 430 21.01 23.72 11.95
N GLY A 431 20.70 24.81 11.25
CA GLY A 431 19.35 25.11 10.75
C GLY A 431 18.84 24.13 9.69
N MET A 432 19.71 23.30 9.12
CA MET A 432 19.33 22.18 8.24
C MET A 432 18.77 20.97 9.02
N PHE A 433 18.84 20.99 10.36
CA PHE A 433 18.42 19.89 11.22
C PHE A 433 17.15 20.23 12.01
N SER A 434 16.21 19.28 12.06
CA SER A 434 15.05 19.32 12.95
C SER A 434 15.18 18.27 14.04
N PHE A 435 15.36 18.72 15.29
CA PHE A 435 15.43 17.84 16.46
C PHE A 435 14.08 17.85 17.18
N LYS A 436 13.47 16.68 17.38
CA LYS A 436 12.12 16.55 17.97
C LYS A 436 12.12 15.52 19.08
N ASP A 437 11.68 15.93 20.26
CA ASP A 437 11.48 15.00 21.37
C ASP A 437 10.28 14.10 21.11
N SER A 438 10.52 12.79 21.08
CA SER A 438 9.51 11.73 20.97
C SER A 438 9.51 10.79 22.18
N GLY A 439 10.23 11.14 23.25
CA GLY A 439 10.44 10.27 24.40
C GLY A 439 11.47 9.16 24.13
N ARG A 440 11.62 8.26 25.10
CA ARG A 440 12.59 7.15 25.04
C ARG A 440 12.13 5.97 24.18
N ASP A 441 10.83 5.88 23.88
CA ASP A 441 10.23 4.68 23.28
C ASP A 441 10.15 4.77 21.75
N PHE A 442 10.65 5.85 21.14
CA PHE A 442 10.60 6.02 19.69
C PHE A 442 11.78 6.86 19.18
N THR A 443 12.72 6.19 18.52
CA THR A 443 13.88 6.80 17.85
C THR A 443 13.76 6.64 16.33
N ASP A 444 13.88 7.75 15.59
CA ASP A 444 13.71 7.81 14.14
C ASP A 444 14.53 8.97 13.57
N ALA A 445 15.33 8.72 12.54
CA ALA A 445 16.08 9.77 11.86
C ALA A 445 15.84 9.75 10.36
N LYS A 446 15.90 10.91 9.68
CA LYS A 446 15.55 11.03 8.26
C LYS A 446 16.45 11.99 7.51
N ILE A 447 16.81 11.62 6.28
CA ILE A 447 17.51 12.46 5.30
C ILE A 447 16.62 12.61 4.07
N THR A 448 16.44 13.83 3.58
CA THR A 448 15.77 14.09 2.31
C THR A 448 16.67 14.87 1.34
N GLY A 449 16.57 14.55 0.06
CA GLY A 449 17.40 15.18 -0.97
C GLY A 449 17.15 14.67 -2.37
N PHE A 450 18.03 15.08 -3.28
CA PHE A 450 18.08 14.63 -4.67
C PHE A 450 19.38 13.87 -4.94
N TYR A 451 19.29 12.79 -5.71
CA TYR A 451 20.44 12.09 -6.25
C TYR A 451 20.59 12.36 -7.75
N GLU A 452 21.79 12.71 -8.20
CA GLU A 452 22.11 12.92 -9.62
C GLU A 452 22.14 11.58 -10.37
N THR A 453 21.22 11.37 -11.30
CA THR A 453 21.06 10.07 -11.98
C THR A 453 22.03 9.87 -13.16
N GLY A 454 22.58 10.98 -13.68
CA GLY A 454 23.31 11.04 -14.94
C GLY A 454 22.46 10.84 -16.20
N ASP A 455 21.13 10.72 -16.10
CA ASP A 455 20.21 10.62 -17.23
C ASP A 455 19.61 11.99 -17.59
N ARG A 456 19.61 12.34 -18.88
CA ARG A 456 19.10 13.64 -19.36
C ARG A 456 17.59 13.77 -19.28
N ARG A 457 16.85 12.66 -19.20
CA ARG A 457 15.38 12.66 -19.12
C ARG A 457 14.89 12.88 -17.71
N VAL A 458 15.67 12.40 -16.72
CA VAL A 458 15.37 12.48 -15.30
C VAL A 458 16.66 12.79 -14.58
N SER A 459 17.05 14.07 -14.51
CA SER A 459 18.38 14.43 -13.98
C SER A 459 18.54 14.16 -12.49
N PHE A 460 17.42 14.09 -11.75
CA PHE A 460 17.41 13.91 -10.31
C PHE A 460 16.45 12.81 -9.85
N ALA A 461 16.86 12.07 -8.83
CA ALA A 461 16.05 11.10 -8.10
C ALA A 461 15.72 11.66 -6.70
N PRO A 462 14.49 12.14 -6.44
CA PRO A 462 14.06 12.62 -5.13
C PRO A 462 13.93 11.47 -4.13
N PHE A 463 14.61 11.55 -2.98
CA PHE A 463 14.59 10.47 -1.99
C PHE A 463 14.30 10.94 -0.56
N GLU A 464 13.74 10.02 0.22
CA GLU A 464 13.72 10.07 1.68
C GLU A 464 14.38 8.78 2.22
N MET A 465 15.47 8.91 2.97
CA MET A 465 16.11 7.82 3.71
C MET A 465 15.74 7.91 5.18
N GLN A 466 15.09 6.87 5.71
CA GLN A 466 14.74 6.76 7.12
C GLN A 466 15.69 5.79 7.83
N PHE A 467 16.08 6.09 9.07
CA PHE A 467 16.88 5.25 9.94
C PHE A 467 16.03 4.90 11.16
N SER A 468 15.93 3.61 11.48
CA SER A 468 15.07 3.10 12.55
C SER A 468 15.67 1.84 13.18
N THR A 469 15.27 1.52 14.40
CA THR A 469 15.58 0.25 15.07
C THR A 469 14.41 -0.74 14.96
N PRO A 470 14.64 -2.06 15.13
CA PRO A 470 13.57 -3.05 15.26
C PRO A 470 12.51 -2.64 16.29
N ASP A 471 12.92 -2.10 17.43
CA ASP A 471 12.02 -1.66 18.50
C ASP A 471 11.17 -0.46 18.06
N ALA A 472 11.77 0.57 17.45
CA ALA A 472 11.02 1.71 16.92
C ALA A 472 10.02 1.28 15.84
N ARG A 473 10.39 0.30 15.00
CA ARG A 473 9.50 -0.29 13.99
C ARG A 473 8.38 -1.10 14.63
N LEU A 474 8.64 -1.81 15.72
CA LEU A 474 7.62 -2.52 16.49
C LEU A 474 6.60 -1.53 17.07
N VAL A 475 7.07 -0.47 17.73
CA VAL A 475 6.21 0.61 18.26
C VAL A 475 5.39 1.26 17.16
N ALA A 476 5.98 1.50 15.98
CA ALA A 476 5.26 2.02 14.81
C ALA A 476 4.19 1.06 14.25
N ARG A 477 4.20 -0.22 14.62
CA ARG A 477 3.20 -1.21 14.16
C ARG A 477 2.14 -1.50 15.21
N THR A 478 2.55 -1.72 16.45
CA THR A 478 1.66 -2.23 17.52
C THR A 478 1.38 -1.22 18.62
N GLY A 479 2.05 -0.06 18.61
CA GLY A 479 1.91 0.93 19.66
C GLY A 479 0.48 1.46 19.76
N LYS A 480 -0.14 1.33 20.93
CA LYS A 480 -1.53 1.73 21.25
C LYS A 480 -1.94 3.14 20.79
N LYS A 481 -1.00 4.08 20.68
CA LYS A 481 -1.23 5.45 20.17
C LYS A 481 -0.30 5.85 19.02
N ALA A 482 0.66 4.99 18.69
CA ALA A 482 1.77 5.26 17.78
C ALA A 482 1.76 4.36 16.54
N ALA A 483 0.88 3.34 16.51
CA ALA A 483 0.70 2.47 15.36
C ALA A 483 0.38 3.32 14.13
N HIS A 484 1.15 3.15 13.08
CA HIS A 484 1.16 4.01 11.90
C HIS A 484 -0.20 3.97 11.19
N PHE A 485 -0.86 2.81 11.12
CA PHE A 485 -2.20 2.69 10.53
C PHE A 485 -3.23 3.54 11.29
N PHE A 486 -3.25 3.45 12.62
CA PHE A 486 -4.18 4.19 13.46
C PHE A 486 -3.88 5.70 13.42
N PHE A 487 -2.60 6.08 13.42
CA PHE A 487 -2.18 7.48 13.24
C PHE A 487 -2.66 8.05 11.89
N LYS A 488 -2.55 7.29 10.79
CA LYS A 488 -3.06 7.71 9.47
C LYS A 488 -4.58 7.91 9.51
N LEU A 489 -5.32 6.99 10.13
CA LEU A 489 -6.77 7.10 10.27
C LEU A 489 -7.17 8.32 11.09
N ARG A 490 -6.53 8.57 12.24
CA ARG A 490 -6.78 9.76 13.05
C ARG A 490 -6.47 11.06 12.31
N LYS A 491 -5.47 11.07 11.43
CA LYS A 491 -5.18 12.23 10.58
C LYS A 491 -6.30 12.51 9.56
N ILE A 492 -7.02 11.48 9.13
CA ILE A 492 -8.11 11.60 8.14
C ILE A 492 -9.43 11.93 8.83
N TYR A 493 -9.78 11.18 9.89
CA TYR A 493 -11.10 11.19 10.50
C TYR A 493 -11.16 11.93 11.84
N GLY A 494 -10.02 12.40 12.36
CA GLY A 494 -9.96 13.05 13.67
C GLY A 494 -10.41 12.13 14.80
N ASP A 495 -11.23 12.65 15.71
CA ASP A 495 -11.72 11.93 16.88
C ASP A 495 -12.94 11.01 16.55
N LEU A 496 -13.38 10.95 15.28
CA LEU A 496 -14.38 9.97 14.84
C LEU A 496 -13.83 8.53 14.86
N VAL A 497 -12.50 8.38 14.84
CA VAL A 497 -11.84 7.09 14.99
C VAL A 497 -11.20 7.01 16.36
N SER A 498 -11.57 5.98 17.10
CA SER A 498 -10.98 5.60 18.38
C SER A 498 -10.61 4.11 18.35
N MET A 499 -9.74 3.70 19.27
CA MET A 499 -9.36 2.30 19.45
C MET A 499 -9.44 1.99 20.94
N SER A 500 -10.20 0.96 21.30
CA SER A 500 -10.29 0.51 22.68
C SER A 500 -8.98 -0.10 23.19
N ASP A 501 -8.85 -0.23 24.51
CA ASP A 501 -7.71 -0.87 25.13
C ASP A 501 -7.63 -2.35 24.72
N GLU A 502 -8.79 -3.01 24.64
CA GLU A 502 -8.92 -4.38 24.16
C GLU A 502 -8.50 -4.51 22.70
N ALA A 503 -8.90 -3.58 21.82
CA ALA A 503 -8.47 -3.59 20.43
C ALA A 503 -6.95 -3.34 20.31
N ALA A 504 -6.37 -2.46 21.14
CA ALA A 504 -4.93 -2.25 21.14
C ALA A 504 -4.15 -3.52 21.53
N ASP A 505 -4.63 -4.28 22.52
CA ASP A 505 -4.04 -5.55 22.94
C ASP A 505 -4.21 -6.64 21.86
N ALA A 506 -5.31 -6.61 21.13
CA ALA A 506 -5.57 -7.47 19.98
C ALA A 506 -4.62 -7.17 18.80
N VAL A 507 -4.19 -5.92 18.58
CA VAL A 507 -3.16 -5.61 17.58
C VAL A 507 -1.85 -6.34 17.88
N ILE A 508 -1.47 -6.44 19.17
CA ILE A 508 -0.27 -7.18 19.59
C ILE A 508 -0.46 -8.68 19.34
N ASP A 509 -1.65 -9.23 19.60
CA ASP A 509 -1.98 -10.63 19.31
C ASP A 509 -1.80 -10.96 17.82
N ILE A 510 -2.40 -10.17 16.94
CA ILE A 510 -2.31 -10.31 15.48
C ILE A 510 -0.85 -10.26 15.03
N TRP A 511 -0.08 -9.30 15.55
CA TRP A 511 1.35 -9.17 15.22
C TRP A 511 2.19 -10.36 15.72
N GLN A 512 1.89 -10.91 16.89
CA GLN A 512 2.58 -12.10 17.43
C GLN A 512 2.27 -13.34 16.57
N ARG A 513 1.01 -13.56 16.20
CA ARG A 513 0.60 -14.64 15.29
C ARG A 513 1.35 -14.58 13.96
N LYS A 514 1.59 -13.38 13.44
CA LYS A 514 2.43 -13.17 12.25
C LYS A 514 3.86 -13.69 12.44
N GLN A 515 4.46 -13.53 13.61
CA GLN A 515 5.82 -14.04 13.83
C GLN A 515 5.83 -15.57 13.82
N ASP A 516 4.86 -16.21 14.47
CA ASP A 516 4.74 -17.66 14.46
C ASP A 516 4.45 -18.21 13.05
N TYR A 517 3.66 -17.51 12.24
CA TYR A 517 3.35 -17.86 10.85
C TYR A 517 4.55 -17.73 9.90
N PHE A 518 5.25 -16.60 9.91
CA PHE A 518 6.20 -16.23 8.85
C PHE A 518 7.69 -16.42 9.20
N THR A 519 8.05 -16.73 10.46
CA THR A 519 9.48 -16.74 10.88
C THR A 519 10.00 -18.05 11.48
N LYS A 520 9.19 -19.11 11.60
CA LYS A 520 9.65 -20.45 11.99
C LYS A 520 9.57 -21.43 10.81
N PRO A 521 10.62 -21.52 9.98
CA PRO A 521 10.73 -22.57 8.98
C PRO A 521 11.28 -23.82 9.68
N ASP A 522 10.42 -24.72 10.13
CA ASP A 522 10.89 -26.09 10.38
C ASP A 522 10.81 -26.85 9.05
N ASP A 523 11.92 -26.84 8.31
CA ASP A 523 12.06 -27.47 6.99
C ASP A 523 11.87 -29.01 7.03
N ASN A 524 11.81 -29.62 8.23
CA ASN A 524 11.49 -31.04 8.39
C ASN A 524 10.01 -31.32 8.64
N ILE A 525 9.18 -30.28 8.78
CA ILE A 525 7.75 -30.41 8.98
C ILE A 525 7.07 -30.17 7.64
N LYS A 526 6.82 -31.27 6.92
CA LYS A 526 5.75 -31.33 5.91
C LYS A 526 4.50 -30.68 6.51
N GLU A 527 4.01 -29.59 5.91
CA GLU A 527 2.68 -28.98 6.11
C GLU A 527 2.05 -29.18 7.51
N TYR A 528 2.68 -28.67 8.58
CA TYR A 528 2.01 -28.61 9.90
C TYR A 528 2.32 -27.33 10.68
N HIS A 529 2.56 -26.23 9.97
CA HIS A 529 2.42 -24.91 10.55
C HIS A 529 1.37 -24.18 9.74
N LEU A 530 0.15 -24.23 10.29
CA LEU A 530 -1.10 -23.50 9.99
C LEU A 530 -2.29 -24.41 9.70
N THR A 531 -2.64 -25.15 10.74
CA THR A 531 -4.00 -25.56 11.16
C THR A 531 -3.84 -26.20 12.53
N ASN A 532 -3.82 -25.36 13.56
CA ASN A 532 -4.19 -25.77 14.94
C ASN A 532 -4.98 -24.63 15.62
N GLN A 533 -5.69 -23.81 14.83
CA GLN A 533 -6.70 -22.86 15.31
C GLN A 533 -8.13 -23.29 14.97
N SER A 534 -8.32 -24.56 14.64
CA SER A 534 -9.62 -25.25 14.61
C SER A 534 -9.62 -26.54 15.44
N ARG A 535 -9.05 -26.47 16.65
CA ARG A 535 -9.54 -27.20 17.83
C ARG A 535 -9.51 -26.33 19.07
#